data_AF-A0A7W7D8Y3-F1
#
_entry.id   AF-A0A7W7D8Y3-F1
#
_cell.length_a   1.000
_cell.length_b   1.000
_cell.length_c   1.000
_cell.angle_alpha   90.00
_cell.angle_beta   90.00
_cell.angle_gamma   90.00
#
_symmetry.space_group_name_H-M   'P 1'
#
loop_
_entity.id
_entity.type
_entity.pdbx_description
1 polymer ?
#
loop_
_entity_poly.entity_id
_entity_poly.type
_entity_poly.pdbx_seq_one_letter_code
_entity_poly.pdbx_strand_id
1 'polypeptide(L)'
;MSNMAAQTGPFGAWIRAAMNARGYTERGALTRFAREAGVNKSTVSRAINEGVIPDLSALRGMGRVLGHTLGEMLVHAGLATAEELPVRASLRGDSASLADALGELRESAAGEGKTIGEMLIAAGLASREELSVPPALPPDPIIAEIEASDDISEETKANIIAVHLEHRARRFEEARLKRERNKRPDE
;
A
#
# COMPACT_ATOMS: atom_id res chain seq x y z
N MET A 1 -49.91 -8.08 -17.14
CA MET A 1 -49.09 -6.91 -16.76
C MET A 1 -47.64 -7.31 -16.95
N SER A 2 -47.03 -6.91 -18.08
CA SER A 2 -45.64 -7.25 -18.42
C SER A 2 -44.69 -6.60 -17.42
N ASN A 3 -43.86 -7.42 -16.77
CA ASN A 3 -42.80 -6.96 -15.89
C ASN A 3 -41.70 -6.34 -16.76
N MET A 4 -41.60 -5.02 -16.72
CA MET A 4 -40.61 -4.25 -17.46
C MET A 4 -39.24 -4.55 -16.84
N ALA A 5 -38.53 -5.53 -17.40
CA ALA A 5 -37.14 -5.77 -17.05
C ALA A 5 -36.37 -4.50 -17.43
N ALA A 6 -36.09 -3.65 -16.43
CA ALA A 6 -35.20 -2.52 -16.58
C ALA A 6 -33.92 -3.05 -17.21
N GLN A 7 -33.61 -2.60 -18.43
CA GLN A 7 -32.38 -2.95 -19.14
C GLN A 7 -31.24 -2.38 -18.32
N THR A 8 -30.77 -3.18 -17.36
CA THR A 8 -29.63 -2.86 -16.54
C THR A 8 -28.44 -2.77 -17.49
N GLY A 9 -27.86 -1.59 -17.61
CA GLY A 9 -26.67 -1.39 -18.45
C GLY A 9 -25.52 -2.31 -18.03
N PRO A 10 -24.51 -2.54 -18.90
CA PRO A 10 -23.41 -3.49 -18.65
C PRO A 10 -22.75 -3.32 -17.28
N PHE A 11 -22.51 -2.07 -16.88
CA PHE A 11 -21.94 -1.74 -15.57
C PHE A 11 -22.84 -2.12 -14.40
N GLY A 12 -24.15 -1.84 -14.49
CA GLY A 12 -25.10 -2.22 -13.44
C GLY A 12 -25.23 -3.73 -13.29
N ALA A 13 -25.15 -4.49 -14.39
CA ALA A 13 -25.23 -5.95 -14.38
C ALA A 13 -23.97 -6.53 -13.72
N TRP A 14 -22.81 -5.97 -14.07
CA TRP A 14 -21.54 -6.30 -13.45
C TRP A 14 -21.54 -6.00 -11.94
N ILE A 15 -22.03 -4.83 -11.49
CA ILE A 15 -22.11 -4.51 -10.05
C ILE A 15 -22.95 -5.56 -9.31
N ARG A 16 -24.12 -5.97 -9.85
CA ARG A 16 -24.94 -7.01 -9.21
C ARG A 16 -24.19 -8.33 -9.08
N ALA A 17 -23.48 -8.74 -10.12
CA ALA A 17 -22.67 -9.96 -10.08
C ALA A 17 -21.55 -9.86 -9.03
N ALA A 18 -20.83 -8.73 -8.98
CA ALA A 18 -19.77 -8.48 -8.00
C ALA A 18 -20.29 -8.42 -6.56
N MET A 19 -21.48 -7.83 -6.35
CA MET A 19 -22.19 -7.84 -5.07
C MET A 19 -22.57 -9.27 -4.65
N ASN A 20 -23.12 -10.06 -5.57
CA ASN A 20 -23.49 -11.45 -5.29
C ASN A 20 -22.28 -12.31 -4.92
N ALA A 21 -21.16 -12.14 -5.63
CA ALA A 21 -19.90 -12.83 -5.33
C ALA A 21 -19.35 -12.50 -3.93
N ARG A 22 -19.73 -11.36 -3.35
CA ARG A 22 -19.40 -10.95 -1.97
C ARG A 22 -20.49 -11.21 -0.95
N GLY A 23 -21.52 -11.99 -1.29
CA GLY A 23 -22.58 -12.36 -0.35
C GLY A 23 -23.62 -11.28 -0.09
N TYR A 24 -23.72 -10.25 -0.95
CA TYR A 24 -24.81 -9.26 -0.89
C TYR A 24 -26.07 -9.76 -1.61
N THR A 25 -26.64 -10.87 -1.16
CA THR A 25 -27.79 -11.55 -1.81
C THR A 25 -29.12 -11.40 -1.06
N GLU A 26 -29.08 -11.02 0.23
CA GLU A 26 -30.25 -10.98 1.11
C GLU A 26 -31.11 -9.72 0.94
N ARG A 27 -32.33 -9.72 1.50
CA ARG A 27 -33.14 -8.48 1.59
C ARG A 27 -32.36 -7.42 2.36
N GLY A 28 -32.25 -6.23 1.77
CA GLY A 28 -31.48 -5.13 2.36
C GLY A 28 -30.00 -5.13 1.98
N ALA A 29 -29.52 -6.10 1.19
CA ALA A 29 -28.16 -6.14 0.65
C ALA A 29 -27.70 -4.82 0.03
N LEU A 30 -28.57 -4.17 -0.75
CA LEU A 30 -28.30 -2.86 -1.35
C LEU A 30 -28.03 -1.76 -0.31
N THR A 31 -28.83 -1.73 0.76
CA THR A 31 -28.66 -0.75 1.85
C THR A 31 -27.36 -1.02 2.62
N ARG A 32 -27.06 -2.29 2.90
CA ARG A 32 -25.83 -2.72 3.57
C ARG A 32 -24.60 -2.33 2.73
N PHE A 33 -24.60 -2.67 1.45
CA PHE A 33 -23.54 -2.32 0.52
C PHE A 33 -23.32 -0.80 0.40
N ALA A 34 -24.40 -0.03 0.22
CA ALA A 34 -24.31 1.43 0.13
C ALA A 34 -23.67 2.05 1.38
N ARG A 35 -24.07 1.59 2.57
CA ARG A 35 -23.51 2.02 3.85
C ARG A 35 -22.01 1.69 3.96
N GLU A 36 -21.62 0.46 3.64
CA GLU A 36 -20.21 0.03 3.71
C GLU A 36 -19.33 0.71 2.67
N ALA A 37 -19.91 1.04 1.51
CA ALA A 37 -19.25 1.79 0.45
C ALA A 37 -19.10 3.28 0.81
N GLY A 38 -19.88 3.78 1.78
CA GLY A 38 -19.95 5.21 2.10
C GLY A 38 -20.69 6.00 1.02
N VAL A 39 -21.63 5.38 0.30
CA VAL A 39 -22.33 5.94 -0.85
C VAL A 39 -23.84 6.00 -0.55
N ASN A 40 -24.53 7.01 -1.07
CA ASN A 40 -25.98 7.08 -0.95
C ASN A 40 -26.63 5.87 -1.67
N LYS A 41 -27.58 5.21 -1.00
CA LYS A 41 -28.35 4.09 -1.56
C LYS A 41 -29.00 4.46 -2.91
N SER A 42 -29.47 5.70 -3.08
CA SER A 42 -30.05 6.16 -4.35
C SER A 42 -29.02 6.19 -5.48
N THR A 43 -27.79 6.62 -5.21
CA THR A 43 -26.69 6.60 -6.19
C THR A 43 -26.38 5.17 -6.63
N VAL A 44 -26.25 4.24 -5.68
CA VAL A 44 -26.03 2.83 -6.01
C VAL A 44 -27.22 2.25 -6.79
N SER A 45 -28.45 2.56 -6.38
CA SER A 45 -29.66 2.11 -7.05
C SER A 45 -29.73 2.58 -8.51
N ARG A 46 -29.39 3.85 -8.77
CA ARG A 46 -29.38 4.41 -10.14
C ARG A 46 -28.28 3.80 -10.99
N ALA A 47 -27.09 3.58 -10.43
CA ALA A 47 -26.00 2.89 -11.14
C ALA A 47 -26.41 1.49 -11.59
N ILE A 48 -27.07 0.77 -10.69
CA ILE A 48 -27.45 -0.63 -10.92
C ILE A 48 -28.69 -0.75 -11.82
N ASN A 49 -29.72 0.06 -11.63
CA ASN A 49 -31.01 -0.11 -12.31
C ASN A 49 -31.16 0.76 -13.56
N GLU A 50 -30.51 1.94 -13.59
CA GLU A 50 -30.67 2.95 -14.64
C GLU A 50 -29.38 3.10 -15.48
N GLY A 51 -28.28 2.44 -15.09
CA GLY A 51 -27.00 2.52 -15.80
C GLY A 51 -26.29 3.88 -15.67
N VAL A 52 -26.71 4.72 -14.72
CA VAL A 52 -26.09 6.02 -14.47
C VAL A 52 -24.70 5.83 -13.87
N ILE A 53 -23.66 6.33 -14.54
CA ILE A 53 -22.29 6.24 -14.03
C ILE A 53 -22.13 7.16 -12.81
N PRO A 54 -21.77 6.64 -11.63
CA PRO A 54 -21.54 7.46 -10.44
C PRO A 54 -20.26 8.28 -10.53
N ASP A 55 -20.15 9.29 -9.68
CA ASP A 55 -18.92 10.07 -9.57
C ASP A 55 -17.73 9.23 -9.05
N LEU A 56 -16.53 9.82 -9.13
CA LEU A 56 -15.28 9.16 -8.76
C LEU A 56 -15.23 8.72 -7.28
N SER A 57 -15.86 9.49 -6.39
CA SER A 57 -15.91 9.18 -4.96
C SER A 57 -16.75 7.93 -4.71
N ALA A 58 -17.91 7.86 -5.36
CA ALA A 58 -18.79 6.71 -5.32
C ALA A 58 -18.16 5.47 -5.94
N LEU A 59 -17.50 5.60 -7.11
CA LEU A 59 -16.76 4.50 -7.74
C LEU A 59 -15.65 3.97 -6.83
N ARG A 60 -14.89 4.85 -6.17
CA ARG A 60 -13.85 4.46 -5.20
C ARG A 60 -14.43 3.75 -3.98
N GLY A 61 -15.53 4.27 -3.43
CA GLY A 61 -16.21 3.70 -2.28
C GLY A 61 -16.76 2.29 -2.56
N MET A 62 -17.42 2.13 -3.71
CA MET A 62 -17.92 0.84 -4.18
C MET A 62 -16.78 -0.12 -4.49
N GLY A 63 -15.74 0.32 -5.22
CA GLY A 63 -14.57 -0.49 -5.55
C GLY A 63 -13.90 -1.06 -4.31
N ARG A 64 -13.68 -0.26 -3.27
CA ARG A 64 -13.09 -0.72 -2.00
C ARG A 64 -13.87 -1.89 -1.37
N VAL A 65 -15.19 -1.80 -1.32
CA VAL A 65 -16.05 -2.87 -0.78
C VAL A 65 -16.07 -4.08 -1.71
N LEU A 66 -16.08 -3.81 -3.01
CA LEU A 66 -15.96 -4.80 -4.06
C LEU A 66 -14.51 -5.20 -4.35
N GLY A 67 -13.54 -4.96 -3.46
CA GLY A 67 -12.14 -5.36 -3.64
C GLY A 67 -11.53 -5.04 -5.01
N HIS A 68 -11.98 -3.98 -5.66
CA HIS A 68 -11.49 -3.46 -6.93
C HIS A 68 -10.87 -2.08 -6.72
N THR A 69 -9.79 -1.83 -7.44
CA THR A 69 -9.16 -0.53 -7.56
C THR A 69 -10.06 0.45 -8.29
N LEU A 70 -9.82 1.76 -8.12
CA LEU A 70 -10.54 2.77 -8.90
C LEU A 70 -10.34 2.59 -10.41
N GLY A 71 -9.16 2.16 -10.86
CA GLY A 71 -8.88 1.87 -12.26
C GLY A 71 -9.80 0.78 -12.81
N GLU A 72 -9.87 -0.37 -12.14
CA GLU A 72 -10.79 -1.45 -12.54
C GLU A 72 -12.26 -1.00 -12.55
N MET A 73 -12.66 -0.17 -11.58
CA MET A 73 -14.01 0.41 -11.55
C MET A 73 -14.28 1.31 -12.76
N LEU A 74 -13.29 2.11 -13.20
CA LEU A 74 -13.41 2.96 -14.39
C LEU A 74 -13.53 2.12 -15.66
N VAL A 75 -12.77 1.02 -15.76
CA VAL A 75 -12.88 0.07 -16.88
C VAL A 75 -14.26 -0.58 -16.92
N HIS A 76 -14.76 -1.06 -15.78
CA HIS A 76 -16.11 -1.64 -15.72
C HIS A 76 -17.21 -0.63 -16.01
N ALA A 77 -17.00 0.64 -15.67
CA ALA A 77 -17.91 1.74 -15.99
C ALA A 77 -17.81 2.20 -17.46
N GLY A 78 -16.84 1.71 -18.23
CA GLY A 78 -16.60 2.14 -19.62
C GLY A 78 -15.98 3.53 -19.76
N LEU A 79 -15.36 4.05 -18.69
CA LEU A 79 -14.71 5.36 -18.65
C LEU A 79 -13.21 5.32 -18.98
N ALA A 80 -12.62 4.13 -19.02
CA ALA A 80 -11.22 3.90 -19.37
C ALA A 80 -11.05 2.50 -19.95
N THR A 81 -9.96 2.27 -20.67
CA THR A 81 -9.50 0.93 -21.05
C THR A 81 -8.38 0.46 -20.13
N ALA A 82 -8.06 -0.84 -20.14
CA ALA A 82 -6.99 -1.37 -19.30
C ALA A 82 -5.62 -0.83 -19.75
N GLU A 83 -5.48 -0.55 -21.05
CA GLU A 83 -4.26 -0.04 -21.68
C GLU A 83 -4.00 1.44 -21.34
N GLU A 84 -5.06 2.21 -21.06
CA GLU A 84 -4.97 3.61 -20.64
C GLU A 84 -4.57 3.78 -19.17
N LEU A 85 -4.68 2.72 -18.36
CA LEU A 85 -4.39 2.76 -16.95
C LEU A 85 -2.94 2.35 -16.66
N PRO A 86 -2.20 3.11 -15.84
CA PRO A 86 -0.86 2.71 -15.45
C PRO A 86 -0.94 1.41 -14.65
N VAL A 87 -0.19 0.39 -15.10
CA VAL A 87 -0.08 -0.90 -14.40
C VAL A 87 0.59 -0.66 -13.06
N ARG A 88 -0.19 -0.59 -11.98
CA ARG A 88 0.37 -0.79 -10.65
C ARG A 88 0.67 -2.28 -10.52
N ALA A 89 1.95 -2.63 -10.64
CA ALA A 89 2.43 -3.94 -10.23
C ALA A 89 1.87 -4.23 -8.84
N SER A 90 1.08 -5.30 -8.74
CA SER A 90 0.59 -5.79 -7.46
C SER A 90 1.83 -6.11 -6.62
N LEU A 91 2.13 -5.32 -5.60
CA LEU A 91 3.22 -5.56 -4.65
C LEU A 91 2.97 -6.81 -3.77
N ARG A 92 2.07 -7.71 -4.18
CA ARG A 92 1.85 -9.04 -3.60
C ARG A 92 2.47 -10.10 -4.50
N GLY A 93 3.77 -10.02 -4.71
CA GLY A 93 4.53 -11.02 -5.47
C GLY A 93 5.99 -10.61 -5.52
N ASP A 94 6.84 -11.42 -4.88
CA ASP A 94 8.30 -11.41 -4.95
C ASP A 94 9.05 -10.23 -4.33
N SER A 95 9.15 -10.27 -3.00
CA SER A 95 10.22 -9.60 -2.26
C SER A 95 11.62 -9.99 -2.77
N ALA A 96 11.77 -11.20 -3.35
CA ALA A 96 12.99 -11.64 -4.00
C ALA A 96 13.28 -10.81 -5.26
N SER A 97 12.30 -10.63 -6.15
CA SER A 97 12.43 -9.81 -7.36
C SER A 97 12.71 -8.34 -7.06
N LEU A 98 12.11 -7.78 -6.00
CA LEU A 98 12.43 -6.41 -5.58
C LEU A 98 13.86 -6.29 -5.02
N ALA A 99 14.31 -7.29 -4.26
CA ALA A 99 15.68 -7.29 -3.74
C ALA A 99 16.71 -7.38 -4.86
N ASP A 100 16.45 -8.19 -5.89
CA ASP A 100 17.29 -8.32 -7.07
C ASP A 100 17.32 -7.01 -7.88
N ALA A 101 16.15 -6.42 -8.15
CA ALA A 101 16.05 -5.13 -8.84
C ALA A 101 16.74 -3.99 -8.07
N LEU A 102 16.64 -3.98 -6.74
CA LEU A 102 17.38 -3.04 -5.88
C LEU A 102 18.89 -3.31 -5.90
N GLY A 103 19.31 -4.57 -6.04
CA GLY A 103 20.70 -4.96 -6.20
C GLY A 103 21.29 -4.42 -7.51
N GLU A 104 20.60 -4.64 -8.62
CA GLU A 104 20.98 -4.10 -9.94
C GLU A 104 21.05 -2.57 -9.94
N LEU A 105 20.05 -1.92 -9.34
CA LEU A 105 20.03 -0.46 -9.23
C LEU A 105 21.18 0.08 -8.37
N ARG A 106 21.58 -0.65 -7.31
CA ARG A 106 22.74 -0.31 -6.48
C ARG A 106 24.05 -0.40 -7.27
N GLU A 107 24.21 -1.46 -8.05
CA GLU A 107 25.40 -1.66 -8.87
C GLU A 107 25.53 -0.56 -9.94
N SER A 108 24.43 -0.23 -10.62
CA SER A 108 24.40 0.88 -11.59
C SER A 108 24.71 2.22 -10.93
N ALA A 109 24.11 2.50 -9.76
CA ALA A 109 24.35 3.74 -9.03
C ALA A 109 25.83 3.85 -8.61
N ALA A 110 26.43 2.76 -8.11
CA ALA A 110 27.84 2.72 -7.75
C ALA A 110 28.76 2.94 -8.96
N GLY A 111 28.45 2.35 -10.12
CA GLY A 111 29.19 2.56 -11.36
C GLY A 111 29.18 4.01 -11.85
N GLU A 112 28.11 4.75 -11.54
CA GLU A 112 27.97 6.17 -11.88
C GLU A 112 28.42 7.13 -10.76
N GLY A 113 28.84 6.60 -9.60
CA GLY A 113 29.18 7.41 -8.43
C GLY A 113 27.98 8.16 -7.82
N LYS A 114 26.77 7.66 -8.06
CA LYS A 114 25.50 8.23 -7.59
C LYS A 114 24.89 7.39 -6.47
N THR A 115 24.01 8.01 -5.71
CA THR A 115 23.11 7.31 -4.79
C THR A 115 21.89 6.76 -5.53
N ILE A 116 21.24 5.73 -4.98
CA ILE A 116 19.95 5.23 -5.50
C ILE A 116 18.94 6.38 -5.60
N GLY A 117 18.91 7.27 -4.60
CA GLY A 117 18.00 8.41 -4.59
C GLY A 117 18.21 9.34 -5.79
N GLU A 118 19.47 9.64 -6.13
CA GLU A 118 19.79 10.45 -7.32
C GLU A 118 19.38 9.76 -8.63
N MET A 119 19.55 8.44 -8.72
CA MET A 119 19.09 7.66 -9.88
C MET A 119 17.57 7.71 -10.02
N LEU A 120 16.82 7.58 -8.92
CA LEU A 120 15.36 7.67 -8.92
C LEU A 120 14.87 9.06 -9.31
N ILE A 121 15.52 10.12 -8.83
CA ILE A 121 15.22 11.51 -9.22
C ILE A 121 15.50 11.70 -10.71
N ALA A 122 16.66 11.26 -11.21
CA ALA A 122 17.03 11.40 -12.61
C ALA A 122 16.07 10.65 -13.55
N ALA A 123 15.53 9.51 -13.11
CA ALA A 123 14.52 8.74 -13.83
C ALA A 123 13.10 9.33 -13.72
N GLY A 124 12.90 10.40 -12.93
CA GLY A 124 11.58 10.99 -12.69
C GLY A 124 10.65 10.11 -11.85
N LEU A 125 11.21 9.12 -11.15
CA LEU A 125 10.47 8.14 -10.34
C LEU A 125 10.26 8.58 -8.89
N ALA A 126 10.98 9.61 -8.44
CA ALA A 126 10.83 10.21 -7.13
C ALA A 126 11.21 11.70 -7.17
N SER A 127 10.61 12.52 -6.30
CA SER A 127 11.08 13.87 -6.04
C SER A 127 12.10 13.92 -4.90
N ARG A 128 12.83 15.03 -4.78
CA ARG A 128 13.78 15.23 -3.67
C ARG A 128 13.05 15.28 -2.33
N GLU A 129 11.85 15.85 -2.32
CA GLU A 129 10.99 15.98 -1.16
C GLU A 129 10.44 14.63 -0.69
N GLU A 130 10.15 13.72 -1.63
CA GLU A 130 9.71 12.35 -1.35
C GLU A 130 10.83 11.45 -0.80
N LEU A 131 12.08 11.72 -1.20
CA LEU A 131 13.27 11.00 -0.73
C LEU A 131 13.86 11.57 0.57
N SER A 132 13.19 12.53 1.19
CA SER A 132 13.58 13.06 2.49
C SER A 132 13.44 11.96 3.55
N VAL A 133 14.57 11.54 4.12
CA VAL A 133 14.54 10.72 5.34
C VAL A 133 13.89 11.60 6.41
N PRO A 134 12.84 11.12 7.11
CA PRO A 134 12.30 11.84 8.27
C PRO A 134 13.46 12.26 9.18
N PRO A 135 13.36 13.42 9.87
CA PRO A 135 14.43 13.91 10.73
C PRO A 135 14.98 12.73 11.53
N ALA A 136 16.30 12.56 11.46
CA ALA A 136 17.02 11.40 11.96
C ALA A 136 16.40 10.95 13.29
N LEU A 137 16.24 9.63 13.45
CA LEU A 137 15.83 9.06 14.72
C LEU A 137 16.56 9.83 15.84
N PRO A 138 15.84 10.28 16.89
CA PRO A 138 16.46 11.06 17.94
C PRO A 138 17.75 10.35 18.38
N PRO A 139 18.86 11.09 18.54
CA PRO A 139 20.14 10.50 18.87
C PRO A 139 19.96 9.55 20.05
N ASP A 140 20.56 8.37 19.97
CA ASP A 140 20.42 7.36 21.01
C ASP A 140 20.87 8.00 22.34
N PRO A 141 19.97 8.15 23.33
CA PRO A 141 20.26 8.94 24.52
C PRO A 141 21.46 8.39 25.29
N ILE A 142 21.71 7.08 25.20
CA ILE A 142 22.86 6.43 25.84
C ILE A 142 24.15 6.80 25.10
N ILE A 143 24.14 6.82 23.77
CA ILE A 143 25.32 7.25 22.99
C ILE A 143 25.60 8.73 23.24
N ALA A 144 24.56 9.58 23.25
CA ALA A 144 24.72 11.00 23.55
C ALA A 144 25.28 11.26 24.95
N GLU A 145 24.88 10.47 25.95
CA GLU A 145 25.42 10.54 27.31
C GLU A 145 26.90 10.11 27.37
N ILE A 146 27.28 9.06 26.64
CA ILE A 146 28.68 8.61 26.54
C ILE A 146 29.55 9.67 25.86
N GLU A 147 29.07 10.25 24.76
CA GLU A 147 29.80 11.28 24.01
C GLU A 147 29.99 12.56 24.84
N ALA A 148 28.97 12.96 25.60
CA ALA A 148 28.99 14.14 26.48
C ALA A 148 29.80 13.96 27.78
N SER A 149 30.31 12.76 28.05
CA SER A 149 31.10 12.50 29.26
C SER A 149 32.53 13.01 29.09
N ASP A 150 32.92 14.01 29.89
CA ASP A 150 34.29 14.55 29.87
C ASP A 150 35.28 13.70 30.67
N ASP A 151 34.79 12.73 31.46
CA ASP A 151 35.58 11.91 32.39
C ASP A 151 36.22 10.66 31.75
N ILE A 152 35.90 10.39 30.48
CA ILE A 152 36.37 9.20 29.75
C ILE A 152 37.07 9.59 28.45
N SER A 153 38.14 8.87 28.12
CA SER A 153 38.89 9.11 26.88
C SER A 153 38.05 8.78 25.64
N GLU A 154 38.33 9.43 24.52
CA GLU A 154 37.65 9.15 23.24
C GLU A 154 37.79 7.69 22.79
N GLU A 155 38.93 7.05 23.05
CA GLU A 155 39.12 5.62 22.78
C GLU A 155 38.19 4.75 23.65
N THR A 156 38.03 5.11 24.92
CA THR A 156 37.09 4.44 25.84
C THR A 156 35.64 4.66 25.42
N LYS A 157 35.25 5.88 25.02
CA LYS A 157 33.93 6.19 24.47
C LYS A 157 33.62 5.32 23.26
N ALA A 158 34.54 5.26 22.29
CA ALA A 158 34.39 4.46 21.08
C ALA A 158 34.15 2.98 21.40
N ASN A 159 34.92 2.41 22.35
CA ASN A 159 34.76 1.03 22.79
C ASN A 159 33.40 0.79 23.47
N ILE A 160 32.96 1.68 24.35
CA ILE A 160 31.65 1.55 25.03
C ILE A 160 30.50 1.66 24.01
N ILE A 161 30.58 2.60 23.07
CA ILE A 161 29.59 2.76 22.01
C ILE A 161 29.52 1.50 21.15
N ALA A 162 30.67 0.93 20.76
CA ALA A 162 30.72 -0.30 19.98
C ALA A 162 30.01 -1.47 20.70
N VAL A 163 30.31 -1.66 21.99
CA VAL A 163 29.66 -2.68 22.83
C VAL A 163 28.15 -2.43 22.93
N HIS A 164 27.73 -1.18 23.18
CA HIS A 164 26.31 -0.81 23.25
C HIS A 164 25.57 -1.13 21.94
N LEU A 165 26.17 -0.80 20.80
CA LEU A 165 25.60 -1.07 19.48
C LEU A 165 25.47 -2.58 19.21
N GLU A 166 26.47 -3.38 19.58
CA GLU A 166 26.42 -4.84 19.45
C GLU A 166 25.28 -5.44 20.29
N HIS A 167 25.15 -5.02 21.56
CA HIS A 167 24.05 -5.43 22.42
C HIS A 167 22.68 -5.02 21.87
N ARG A 168 22.59 -3.82 21.29
CA ARG A 168 21.36 -3.31 20.67
C ARG A 168 20.99 -4.13 19.43
N ALA A 169 21.94 -4.43 18.56
CA ALA A 169 21.75 -5.27 17.37
C ALA A 169 21.24 -6.66 17.76
N ARG A 170 21.86 -7.30 18.76
CA ARG A 170 21.42 -8.61 19.26
C ARG A 170 19.98 -8.61 19.77
N ARG A 171 19.58 -7.60 20.55
CA ARG A 171 18.18 -7.49 21.02
C ARG A 171 17.18 -7.34 19.88
N PHE A 172 17.52 -6.58 18.83
CA PHE A 172 16.67 -6.45 17.67
C PHE A 172 16.50 -7.78 16.93
N GLU A 173 17.59 -8.52 16.75
CA GLU A 173 17.57 -9.83 16.09
C GLU A 173 16.77 -10.86 16.90
N GLU A 174 16.97 -10.93 18.22
CA GLU A 174 16.16 -11.78 19.12
C GLU A 174 14.67 -11.43 19.04
N ALA A 175 14.32 -10.14 18.99
CA ALA A 175 12.95 -9.69 18.83
C ALA A 175 12.36 -10.05 17.45
N ARG A 176 13.15 -9.98 16.39
CA ARG A 176 12.77 -10.41 15.03
C ARG A 176 12.45 -11.90 15.03
N LEU A 177 13.37 -12.74 15.52
CA LEU A 177 13.19 -14.20 15.61
C LEU A 177 11.97 -14.57 16.46
N LYS A 178 11.74 -13.88 17.58
CA LYS A 178 10.53 -14.09 18.42
C LYS A 178 9.24 -13.75 17.65
N ARG A 179 9.21 -12.67 16.87
CA ARG A 179 8.06 -12.31 16.02
C ARG A 179 7.84 -13.34 14.92
N GLU A 180 8.89 -13.84 14.29
CA GLU A 180 8.81 -14.88 13.26
C GLU A 180 8.31 -16.21 13.80
N ARG A 181 8.73 -16.59 15.01
CA ARG A 181 8.20 -17.77 15.71
C ARG A 181 6.72 -17.60 16.05
N ASN A 182 6.31 -16.44 16.56
CA ASN A 182 4.91 -16.16 16.89
C ASN A 182 3.99 -16.00 15.66
N LYS A 183 4.55 -15.71 14.48
CA LYS A 183 3.81 -15.67 13.20
C LYS A 183 3.53 -17.05 12.60
N ARG A 184 4.11 -18.12 13.17
CA ARG A 184 3.79 -19.51 12.86
C ARG A 184 2.96 -20.11 14.01
N PRO A 185 1.68 -19.76 14.20
CA PRO A 185 0.81 -20.55 15.06
C PRO A 185 0.38 -21.79 14.29
N ASP A 186 0.82 -22.95 14.78
CA ASP A 186 0.32 -24.32 14.60
C ASP A 186 -0.03 -24.78 13.17
N GLU A 187 0.83 -25.64 12.61
CA GLU A 187 0.39 -26.79 11.78
C GLU A 187 -0.36 -27.80 12.65
#